data_AF-A0A847XMT1-F1
#
_entry.id   AF-A0A847XMT1-F1
#
_cell.length_a   1.000
_cell.length_b   1.000
_cell.length_c   1.000
_cell.angle_alpha   90.00
_cell.angle_beta   90.00
_cell.angle_gamma   90.00
#
_symmetry.space_group_name_H-M   'P 1'
#
loop_
_entity.id
_entity.type
_entity.pdbx_description
1 polymer ?
#
loop_
_entity_poly.entity_id
_entity_poly.type
_entity_poly.pdbx_seq_one_letter_code
_entity_poly.pdbx_strand_id
1 'polypeptide(L)'
;MQLKSYIAILFFFKAITLLGQGSTSTEQKISLLFIGDIMGHDTQIWSAENRETKQYDYNDVFDHIRSEISEADLSFANLEVTLAGPPYKGYPQFSSPAALAVACKNAGIDCLVTANNHSVDRGLDGINRTIMRLDSIGISHTGTFVNRAAKDSLQPLILTRNGISVALLNYTYGTNGIRIPEPAIVNMLNKDLIT
;
A
#
# COMPACT_ATOMS: atom_id res chain seq x y z
N MET A 1 -37.09 32.22 84.87
CA MET A 1 -36.87 32.70 83.48
C MET A 1 -35.87 31.76 82.82
N GLN A 2 -36.34 30.79 82.02
CA GLN A 2 -35.46 29.90 81.23
C GLN A 2 -35.49 30.35 79.78
N LEU A 3 -34.31 30.69 79.24
CA LEU A 3 -34.11 31.14 77.88
C LEU A 3 -33.96 29.92 76.96
N LYS A 4 -34.88 29.73 76.00
CA LYS A 4 -34.74 28.70 74.96
C LYS A 4 -33.89 29.23 73.81
N SER A 5 -32.71 28.64 73.61
CA SER A 5 -31.86 28.89 72.44
C SER A 5 -32.35 28.06 71.26
N TYR A 6 -32.63 28.72 70.12
CA TYR A 6 -32.90 28.05 68.85
C TYR A 6 -31.64 28.10 67.99
N ILE A 7 -31.17 26.94 67.52
CA ILE A 7 -30.07 26.80 66.57
C ILE A 7 -30.69 26.81 65.16
N ALA A 8 -30.34 27.82 64.35
CA ALA A 8 -30.69 27.84 62.93
C ALA A 8 -29.61 27.10 62.14
N ILE A 9 -29.98 26.00 61.47
CA ILE A 9 -29.11 25.27 60.54
C ILE A 9 -29.35 25.83 59.14
N LEU A 10 -28.36 26.54 58.61
CA LEU A 10 -28.33 27.04 57.22
C LEU A 10 -27.74 25.95 56.31
N PHE A 11 -28.55 25.41 55.40
CA PHE A 11 -28.10 24.54 54.33
C PHE A 11 -27.56 25.37 53.16
N PHE A 12 -26.25 25.28 52.90
CA PHE A 12 -25.64 25.79 51.67
C PHE A 12 -25.77 24.73 50.57
N PHE A 13 -26.67 24.96 49.61
CA PHE A 13 -26.67 24.21 48.34
C PHE A 13 -25.53 24.75 47.46
N LYS A 14 -24.45 23.98 47.30
CA LYS A 14 -23.49 24.21 46.22
C LYS A 14 -24.14 23.79 44.91
N ALA A 15 -24.41 24.75 44.03
CA ALA A 15 -24.73 24.47 42.64
C ALA A 15 -23.50 23.81 41.99
N ILE A 16 -23.61 22.53 41.64
CA ILE A 16 -22.63 21.84 40.80
C ILE A 16 -22.97 22.20 39.37
N THR A 17 -22.22 23.13 38.78
CA THR A 17 -22.29 23.41 37.35
C THR A 17 -21.65 22.24 36.61
N LEU A 18 -22.47 21.36 36.06
CA LEU A 18 -22.01 20.32 35.14
C LEU A 18 -21.63 21.02 33.82
N LEU A 19 -20.35 21.32 33.63
CA LEU A 19 -19.84 21.69 32.32
C LEU A 19 -19.94 20.44 31.44
N GLY A 20 -20.96 20.41 30.57
CA GLY A 20 -21.05 19.40 29.52
C GLY A 20 -19.77 19.47 28.70
N GLN A 21 -18.94 18.43 28.77
CA GLN A 21 -17.90 18.22 27.76
C GLN A 21 -18.64 17.96 26.46
N GLY A 22 -18.79 19.01 25.64
CA GLY A 22 -19.11 18.83 24.24
C GLY A 22 -18.02 17.95 23.67
N SER A 23 -18.35 16.70 23.37
CA SER A 23 -17.50 15.83 22.59
C SER A 23 -17.40 16.46 21.20
N THR A 24 -16.41 17.32 20.99
CA THR A 24 -15.94 17.62 19.64
C THR A 24 -15.45 16.29 19.10
N SER A 25 -16.29 15.60 18.33
CA SER A 25 -15.85 14.44 17.56
C SER A 25 -14.74 14.95 16.65
N THR A 26 -13.49 14.62 16.96
CA THR A 26 -12.39 14.89 16.05
C THR A 26 -12.70 14.15 14.76
N GLU A 27 -12.91 14.91 13.68
CA GLU A 27 -13.17 14.37 12.36
C GLU A 27 -12.03 13.41 11.99
N GLN A 28 -12.34 12.12 11.88
CA GLN A 28 -11.37 11.14 11.41
C GLN A 28 -11.22 11.32 9.91
N LYS A 29 -10.01 11.68 9.48
CA LYS A 29 -9.66 11.84 8.07
C LYS A 29 -8.35 11.11 7.80
N ILE A 30 -8.20 10.66 6.55
CA ILE A 30 -6.93 10.19 6.00
C ILE A 30 -6.74 10.77 4.60
N SER A 31 -5.50 11.04 4.22
CA SER A 31 -5.09 11.33 2.85
C SER A 31 -4.60 10.05 2.15
N LEU A 32 -5.02 9.86 0.90
CA LEU A 32 -4.58 8.74 0.08
C LEU A 32 -3.85 9.29 -1.16
N LEU A 33 -2.68 8.73 -1.48
CA LEU A 33 -1.95 9.01 -2.71
C LEU A 33 -1.92 7.78 -3.61
N PHE A 34 -2.31 7.94 -4.88
CA PHE A 34 -2.24 6.89 -5.89
C PHE A 34 -1.25 7.31 -6.98
N ILE A 35 -0.16 6.56 -7.08
CA ILE A 35 0.88 6.71 -8.08
C ILE A 35 0.57 5.73 -9.21
N GLY A 36 0.78 6.17 -10.44
CA GLY A 36 0.66 5.32 -11.62
C GLY A 36 1.77 4.28 -11.72
N ASP A 37 2.09 3.91 -12.96
CA ASP A 37 2.99 2.80 -13.25
C ASP A 37 4.44 3.11 -12.84
N ILE A 38 4.97 2.27 -11.96
CA ILE A 38 6.39 2.18 -11.68
C ILE A 38 7.04 1.33 -12.78
N MET A 39 7.64 2.03 -13.74
CA MET A 39 8.24 1.45 -14.94
C MET A 39 9.75 1.20 -14.78
N GLY A 40 10.26 0.22 -15.53
CA GLY A 40 11.68 -0.10 -15.64
C GLY A 40 12.08 -0.42 -17.07
N HIS A 41 12.13 0.58 -17.95
CA HIS A 41 12.67 0.43 -19.30
C HIS A 41 14.19 0.21 -19.29
N ASP A 42 14.73 -0.27 -20.43
CA ASP A 42 16.16 -0.61 -20.57
C ASP A 42 17.08 0.55 -20.14
N THR A 43 16.73 1.79 -20.47
CA THR A 43 17.50 2.99 -20.10
C THR A 43 17.43 3.30 -18.60
N GLN A 44 16.30 3.06 -17.95
CA GLN A 44 16.16 3.23 -16.49
C GLN A 44 16.94 2.15 -15.74
N ILE A 45 16.85 0.90 -16.18
CA ILE A 45 17.65 -0.21 -15.65
C ILE A 45 19.15 0.09 -15.82
N TRP A 46 19.52 0.61 -17.00
CA TRP A 46 20.89 1.01 -17.27
C TRP A 46 21.36 2.16 -16.38
N SER A 47 20.53 3.17 -16.15
CA SER A 47 20.88 4.32 -15.31
C SER A 47 21.06 3.92 -13.84
N ALA A 48 20.27 2.96 -13.36
CA ALA A 48 20.31 2.51 -11.97
C ALA A 48 21.51 1.59 -11.65
N GLU A 49 22.18 1.01 -12.66
CA GLU A 49 23.28 0.08 -12.44
C GLU A 49 24.61 0.81 -12.15
N ASN A 50 25.19 0.55 -10.99
CA ASN A 50 26.60 0.84 -10.75
C ASN A 50 27.48 -0.11 -11.58
N ARG A 51 28.22 0.44 -12.55
CA ARG A 51 28.98 -0.33 -13.53
C ARG A 51 30.14 -1.12 -12.95
N GLU A 52 30.68 -0.70 -11.80
CA GLU A 52 31.80 -1.33 -11.12
C GLU A 52 31.33 -2.49 -10.24
N THR A 53 30.31 -2.25 -9.40
CA THR A 53 29.82 -3.23 -8.43
C THR A 53 28.74 -4.16 -8.98
N LYS A 54 28.15 -3.83 -10.13
CA LYS A 54 26.99 -4.51 -10.73
C LYS A 54 25.74 -4.51 -9.85
N GLN A 55 25.69 -3.61 -8.87
CA GLN A 55 24.52 -3.38 -8.02
C GLN A 55 23.61 -2.33 -8.65
N TYR A 56 22.35 -2.30 -8.23
CA TYR A 56 21.34 -1.37 -8.73
C TYR A 56 20.83 -0.49 -7.60
N ASP A 57 20.72 0.80 -7.84
CA ASP A 57 20.09 1.76 -6.94
C ASP A 57 19.12 2.65 -7.73
N TYR A 58 17.92 2.86 -7.18
CA TYR A 58 16.84 3.66 -7.75
C TYR A 58 16.37 4.76 -6.79
N ASN A 59 17.04 4.99 -5.66
CA ASN A 59 16.54 5.93 -4.65
C ASN A 59 16.39 7.35 -5.21
N ASP A 60 17.36 7.79 -6.02
CA ASP A 60 17.39 9.12 -6.63
C ASP A 60 16.20 9.40 -7.56
N VAL A 61 15.65 8.35 -8.18
CA VAL A 61 14.45 8.43 -9.04
C VAL A 61 13.25 9.04 -8.30
N PHE A 62 13.18 8.86 -6.98
CA PHE A 62 12.05 9.31 -6.17
C PHE A 62 12.33 10.61 -5.39
N ASP A 63 13.54 11.18 -5.44
CA ASP A 63 13.93 12.30 -4.59
C ASP A 63 13.02 13.52 -4.74
N HIS A 64 12.55 13.80 -5.95
CA HIS A 64 11.70 14.95 -6.26
C HIS A 64 10.23 14.79 -5.86
N ILE A 65 9.79 13.58 -5.51
CA ILE A 65 8.39 13.29 -5.14
C ILE A 65 8.27 12.69 -3.74
N ARG A 66 9.39 12.52 -3.04
CA ARG A 66 9.45 11.85 -1.73
C ARG A 66 8.65 12.60 -0.67
N SER A 67 8.65 13.94 -0.73
CA SER A 67 7.90 14.77 0.22
C SER A 67 6.41 14.52 0.08
N GLU A 68 5.91 14.56 -1.15
CA GLU A 68 4.51 14.34 -1.51
C GLU A 68 4.04 12.94 -1.14
N ILE A 69 4.88 11.92 -1.33
CA ILE A 69 4.59 10.55 -0.91
C ILE A 69 4.50 10.46 0.62
N SER A 70 5.45 11.07 1.33
CA SER A 70 5.56 10.96 2.79
C SER A 70 4.52 11.79 3.54
N GLU A 71 3.88 12.77 2.89
CA GLU A 71 2.78 13.57 3.46
C GLU A 71 1.43 12.84 3.43
N ALA A 72 1.28 11.79 2.63
CA ALA A 72 0.08 10.98 2.59
C ALA A 72 0.01 10.00 3.79
N ASP A 73 -1.18 9.78 4.35
CA ASP A 73 -1.36 8.76 5.40
C ASP A 73 -1.17 7.33 4.84
N LEU A 74 -1.61 7.12 3.60
CA LEU A 74 -1.36 5.90 2.82
C LEU A 74 -1.05 6.24 1.37
N SER A 75 -0.02 5.59 0.83
CA SER A 75 0.38 5.71 -0.57
C SER A 75 0.43 4.37 -1.30
N PHE A 76 -0.04 4.36 -2.54
CA PHE A 76 -0.17 3.17 -3.38
C PHE A 76 0.49 3.43 -4.73
N ALA A 77 1.15 2.43 -5.31
CA ALA A 77 1.65 2.52 -6.69
C ALA A 77 1.40 1.23 -7.48
N ASN A 78 1.17 1.35 -8.79
CA ASN A 78 1.12 0.18 -9.67
C ASN A 78 2.56 -0.26 -10.02
N LEU A 79 2.97 -1.43 -9.55
CA LEU A 79 4.21 -2.05 -10.00
C LEU A 79 3.96 -2.77 -11.32
N GLU A 80 4.13 -2.04 -12.43
CA GLU A 80 3.86 -2.55 -13.78
C GLU A 80 4.84 -3.67 -14.19
N VAL A 81 6.05 -3.67 -13.62
CA VAL A 81 7.11 -4.61 -13.99
C VAL A 81 7.15 -5.85 -13.09
N THR A 82 7.70 -6.96 -13.61
CA THR A 82 8.07 -8.11 -12.76
C THR A 82 9.45 -7.92 -12.13
N LEU A 83 9.67 -8.51 -10.95
CA LEU A 83 10.98 -8.57 -10.28
C LEU A 83 11.59 -9.97 -10.41
N ALA A 84 11.54 -10.51 -11.63
CA ALA A 84 11.85 -11.91 -11.92
C ALA A 84 13.35 -12.24 -11.88
N GLY A 85 14.23 -11.27 -11.64
CA GLY A 85 15.69 -11.45 -11.66
C GLY A 85 16.30 -11.39 -13.07
N PRO A 86 17.63 -11.60 -13.20
CA PRO A 86 18.31 -11.49 -14.48
C PRO A 86 17.89 -12.61 -15.46
N PRO A 87 18.00 -12.38 -16.79
CA PRO A 87 18.44 -11.13 -17.40
C PRO A 87 17.40 -10.03 -17.25
N TYR A 88 17.83 -8.87 -16.75
CA TYR A 88 16.96 -7.71 -16.64
C TYR A 88 16.66 -7.17 -18.03
N LYS A 89 15.43 -6.69 -18.20
CA LYS A 89 14.95 -6.20 -19.49
C LYS A 89 13.77 -5.26 -19.26
N GLY A 90 13.74 -4.19 -20.04
CA GLY A 90 12.56 -3.37 -20.20
C GLY A 90 11.54 -4.01 -21.14
N TYR A 91 10.86 -3.15 -21.91
CA TYR A 91 9.89 -3.57 -22.91
C TYR A 91 10.47 -4.57 -23.95
N PRO A 92 9.68 -5.54 -24.48
CA PRO A 92 8.24 -5.77 -24.27
C PRO A 92 7.87 -6.66 -23.08
N GLN A 93 8.84 -7.33 -22.46
CA GLN A 93 8.60 -8.25 -21.35
C GLN A 93 9.55 -7.92 -20.21
N PHE A 94 9.01 -7.22 -19.22
CA PHE A 94 9.77 -6.62 -18.15
C PHE A 94 10.34 -7.66 -17.20
N SER A 95 11.58 -7.42 -16.76
CA SER A 95 12.15 -7.96 -15.53
C SER A 95 13.08 -6.90 -14.96
N SER A 96 12.65 -6.23 -13.91
CA SER A 96 13.39 -5.17 -13.25
C SER A 96 14.20 -5.72 -12.07
N PRO A 97 15.36 -5.11 -11.74
CA PRO A 97 16.05 -5.36 -10.49
C PRO A 97 15.14 -5.09 -9.29
N ALA A 98 15.17 -5.99 -8.29
CA ALA A 98 14.38 -5.85 -7.07
C ALA A 98 14.68 -4.57 -6.26
N ALA A 99 15.84 -3.94 -6.51
CA ALA A 99 16.19 -2.63 -5.95
C ALA A 99 15.17 -1.53 -6.29
N LEU A 100 14.42 -1.65 -7.39
CA LEU A 100 13.34 -0.72 -7.73
C LEU A 100 12.23 -0.71 -6.67
N ALA A 101 11.81 -1.89 -6.19
CA ALA A 101 10.82 -1.99 -5.12
C ALA A 101 11.37 -1.54 -3.75
N VAL A 102 12.67 -1.74 -3.52
CA VAL A 102 13.36 -1.19 -2.33
C VAL A 102 13.30 0.34 -2.36
N ALA A 103 13.61 0.96 -3.50
CA ALA A 103 13.53 2.41 -3.66
C ALA A 103 12.09 2.93 -3.48
N CYS A 104 11.08 2.22 -4.00
CA CYS A 104 9.67 2.54 -3.74
C CYS A 104 9.37 2.58 -2.24
N LYS A 105 9.77 1.54 -1.50
CA LYS A 105 9.60 1.49 -0.05
C LYS A 105 10.35 2.64 0.64
N ASN A 106 11.60 2.89 0.25
CA ASN A 106 12.41 3.97 0.82
C ASN A 106 11.83 5.36 0.53
N ALA A 107 11.12 5.53 -0.58
CA ALA A 107 10.43 6.76 -0.95
C ALA A 107 9.18 7.03 -0.12
N GLY A 108 8.71 6.05 0.68
CA GLY A 108 7.53 6.16 1.53
C GLY A 108 6.30 5.45 0.97
N ILE A 109 6.41 4.68 -0.13
CA ILE A 109 5.27 3.94 -0.69
C ILE A 109 4.84 2.83 0.27
N ASP A 110 3.59 2.85 0.73
CA ASP A 110 3.06 1.86 1.67
C ASP A 110 2.71 0.53 0.98
N CYS A 111 2.19 0.61 -0.25
CA CYS A 111 1.66 -0.56 -0.95
C CYS A 111 1.93 -0.54 -2.46
N LEU A 112 2.36 -1.68 -3.00
CA LEU A 112 2.50 -1.91 -4.44
C LEU A 112 1.39 -2.84 -4.93
N VAL A 113 0.66 -2.43 -5.94
CA VAL A 113 -0.33 -3.29 -6.61
C VAL A 113 0.27 -3.93 -7.86
N THR A 114 -0.08 -5.18 -8.13
CA THR A 114 0.66 -6.02 -9.11
C THR A 114 -0.20 -6.69 -10.17
N ALA A 115 -1.53 -6.57 -10.13
CA ALA A 115 -2.42 -6.97 -11.22
C ALA A 115 -2.48 -5.85 -12.27
N ASN A 116 -1.82 -6.09 -13.38
CA ASN A 116 -1.76 -5.25 -14.57
C ASN A 116 -1.49 -6.14 -15.79
N ASN A 117 -1.30 -5.54 -16.96
CA ASN A 117 -1.06 -6.30 -18.19
C ASN A 117 0.31 -6.97 -18.28
N HIS A 118 1.28 -6.55 -17.46
CA HIS A 118 2.65 -7.05 -17.45
C HIS A 118 2.95 -8.01 -16.28
N SER A 119 1.97 -8.33 -15.44
CA SER A 119 2.09 -9.27 -14.31
C SER A 119 2.67 -10.65 -14.69
N VAL A 120 2.52 -11.07 -15.95
CA VAL A 120 2.88 -12.41 -16.45
C VAL A 120 4.06 -12.39 -17.42
N ASP A 121 4.75 -11.27 -17.56
CA ASP A 121 5.85 -11.12 -18.54
C ASP A 121 6.94 -12.19 -18.42
N ARG A 122 7.12 -12.71 -17.20
CA ARG A 122 8.11 -13.75 -16.86
C ARG A 122 7.47 -15.03 -16.35
N GLY A 123 6.21 -15.26 -16.72
CA GLY A 123 5.46 -16.46 -16.38
C GLY A 123 5.36 -16.71 -14.88
N LEU A 124 5.33 -17.99 -14.51
CA LEU A 124 5.08 -18.41 -13.12
C LEU A 124 6.20 -17.95 -12.19
N ASP A 125 7.44 -18.12 -12.62
CA ASP A 125 8.61 -17.69 -11.85
C ASP A 125 8.63 -16.17 -11.67
N GLY A 126 8.21 -15.42 -12.69
CA GLY A 126 8.04 -13.97 -12.62
C GLY A 126 7.11 -13.53 -11.51
N ILE A 127 5.91 -14.10 -11.48
CA ILE A 127 4.89 -13.81 -10.46
C ILE A 127 5.42 -14.18 -9.07
N ASN A 128 5.88 -15.43 -8.90
CA ASN A 128 6.30 -15.95 -7.61
C ASN A 128 7.51 -15.20 -7.05
N ARG A 129 8.49 -14.86 -7.89
CA ARG A 129 9.66 -14.08 -7.46
C ARG A 129 9.28 -12.64 -7.14
N THR A 130 8.35 -12.04 -7.89
CA THR A 130 7.88 -10.68 -7.57
C THR A 130 7.25 -10.65 -6.18
N ILE A 131 6.30 -11.54 -5.92
CA ILE A 131 5.65 -11.69 -4.60
C ILE A 131 6.70 -11.89 -3.50
N MET A 132 7.59 -12.87 -3.68
CA MET A 132 8.66 -13.17 -2.72
C MET A 132 9.56 -11.96 -2.42
N ARG A 133 9.87 -11.13 -3.42
CA ARG A 133 10.71 -9.94 -3.24
C ARG A 133 9.98 -8.86 -2.46
N LEU A 134 8.70 -8.63 -2.76
CA LEU A 134 7.87 -7.69 -2.02
C LEU A 134 7.71 -8.13 -0.55
N ASP A 135 7.44 -9.42 -0.32
CA ASP A 135 7.39 -10.02 1.02
C ASP A 135 8.72 -9.83 1.76
N SER A 136 9.86 -10.08 1.08
CA SER A 136 11.19 -10.00 1.71
C SER A 136 11.57 -8.60 2.18
N ILE A 137 11.00 -7.57 1.56
CA ILE A 137 11.20 -6.18 1.97
C ILE A 137 10.07 -5.69 2.86
N GLY A 138 9.03 -6.49 3.12
CA GLY A 138 7.90 -6.14 3.98
C GLY A 138 7.12 -4.92 3.50
N ILE A 139 7.01 -4.72 2.18
CA ILE A 139 6.07 -3.75 1.60
C ILE A 139 4.73 -4.44 1.37
N SER A 140 3.61 -3.76 1.65
CA SER A 140 2.29 -4.36 1.40
C SER A 140 2.09 -4.52 -0.11
N HIS A 141 1.41 -5.59 -0.53
CA HIS A 141 1.08 -5.77 -1.94
C HIS A 141 -0.18 -6.61 -2.13
N THR A 142 -0.81 -6.44 -3.30
CA THR A 142 -1.98 -7.24 -3.71
C THR A 142 -2.16 -7.18 -5.23
N GLY A 143 -2.96 -8.09 -5.78
CA GLY A 143 -3.25 -8.20 -7.21
C GLY A 143 -2.77 -9.52 -7.82
N THR A 144 -1.61 -10.01 -7.39
CA THR A 144 -1.09 -11.33 -7.77
C THR A 144 -0.89 -12.22 -6.55
N PHE A 145 -1.14 -13.52 -6.69
CA PHE A 145 -1.00 -14.50 -5.61
C PHE A 145 -0.34 -15.77 -6.12
N VAL A 146 0.46 -16.42 -5.27
CA VAL A 146 1.16 -17.68 -5.61
C VAL A 146 0.19 -18.83 -5.88
N ASN A 147 -1.01 -18.79 -5.29
CA ASN A 147 -2.10 -19.74 -5.55
C ASN A 147 -3.45 -19.22 -5.02
N ARG A 148 -4.53 -20.00 -5.26
CA ARG A 148 -5.89 -19.69 -4.78
C ARG A 148 -5.98 -19.58 -3.25
N ALA A 149 -5.35 -20.47 -2.50
CA ALA A 149 -5.40 -20.45 -1.03
C ALA A 149 -4.77 -19.17 -0.47
N ALA A 150 -3.64 -18.73 -1.04
CA ALA A 150 -3.01 -17.46 -0.69
C ALA A 150 -3.94 -16.27 -1.00
N LYS A 151 -4.60 -16.26 -2.17
CA LYS A 151 -5.60 -15.24 -2.51
C LYS A 151 -6.74 -15.17 -1.48
N ASP A 152 -7.30 -16.32 -1.11
CA ASP A 152 -8.43 -16.38 -0.18
C ASP A 152 -8.08 -15.91 1.23
N SER A 153 -6.82 -16.11 1.64
CA SER A 153 -6.34 -15.68 2.96
C SER A 153 -5.90 -14.22 3.00
N LEU A 154 -5.45 -13.64 1.87
CA LEU A 154 -4.81 -12.32 1.84
C LEU A 154 -5.69 -11.23 1.23
N GLN A 155 -6.83 -11.57 0.62
CA GLN A 155 -7.73 -10.64 -0.04
C GLN A 155 -9.05 -10.43 0.74
N PRO A 156 -9.58 -9.19 0.87
CA PRO A 156 -8.96 -7.93 0.44
C PRO A 156 -7.77 -7.55 1.32
N LEU A 157 -6.78 -6.88 0.73
CA LEU A 157 -5.76 -6.21 1.52
C LEU A 157 -6.44 -5.05 2.26
N ILE A 158 -6.35 -5.01 3.59
CA ILE A 158 -6.90 -3.95 4.43
C ILE A 158 -5.75 -3.25 5.13
N LEU A 159 -5.64 -1.93 4.95
CA LEU A 159 -4.67 -1.08 5.63
C LEU A 159 -5.40 -0.10 6.56
N THR A 160 -4.91 0.05 7.79
CA THR A 160 -5.53 0.94 8.79
C THR A 160 -4.60 2.10 9.14
N ARG A 161 -5.13 3.33 9.11
CA ARG A 161 -4.47 4.57 9.57
C ARG A 161 -5.48 5.48 10.24
N ASN A 162 -5.08 6.15 11.31
CA ASN A 162 -5.92 7.10 12.05
C ASN A 162 -7.31 6.54 12.45
N GLY A 163 -7.39 5.22 12.68
CA GLY A 163 -8.63 4.50 13.00
C GLY A 163 -9.56 4.23 11.81
N ILE A 164 -9.17 4.59 10.59
CA ILE A 164 -9.89 4.30 9.34
C ILE A 164 -9.23 3.11 8.64
N SER A 165 -10.02 2.14 8.21
CA SER A 165 -9.56 0.98 7.44
C SER A 165 -9.91 1.12 5.96
N VAL A 166 -8.92 0.91 5.09
CA VAL A 166 -9.03 1.01 3.63
C VAL A 166 -8.84 -0.39 3.05
N ALA A 167 -9.86 -0.92 2.38
CA ALA A 167 -9.76 -2.15 1.61
C ALA A 167 -9.32 -1.83 0.17
N LEU A 168 -8.19 -2.40 -0.27
CA LEU A 168 -7.65 -2.20 -1.61
C LEU A 168 -7.98 -3.38 -2.52
N LEU A 169 -8.54 -3.05 -3.68
CA LEU A 169 -8.91 -3.99 -4.73
C LEU A 169 -8.16 -3.62 -6.02
N ASN A 170 -7.25 -4.49 -6.46
CA ASN A 170 -6.52 -4.31 -7.70
C ASN A 170 -6.83 -5.45 -8.67
N TYR A 171 -7.29 -5.08 -9.87
CA TYR A 171 -7.71 -5.96 -10.94
C TYR A 171 -7.19 -5.46 -12.28
N THR A 172 -6.85 -6.38 -13.19
CA THR A 172 -6.48 -6.08 -14.58
C THR A 172 -7.49 -6.63 -15.57
N TYR A 173 -7.67 -5.95 -16.71
CA TYR A 173 -8.51 -6.43 -17.80
C TYR A 173 -7.84 -7.54 -18.63
N GLY A 174 -6.51 -7.68 -18.56
CA GLY A 174 -5.74 -8.54 -19.44
C GLY A 174 -4.29 -8.68 -18.99
N THR A 175 -3.57 -9.60 -19.64
CA THR A 175 -2.15 -9.92 -19.41
C THR A 175 -1.37 -9.95 -20.72
N ASN A 176 -1.66 -9.01 -21.63
CA ASN A 176 -1.08 -8.90 -22.97
C ASN A 176 -1.20 -10.19 -23.82
N GLY A 177 -2.27 -10.96 -23.62
CA GLY A 177 -2.50 -12.24 -24.28
C GLY A 177 -1.68 -13.41 -23.72
N ILE A 178 -0.85 -13.17 -22.70
CA ILE A 178 -0.08 -14.22 -22.01
C ILE A 178 -1.00 -14.94 -21.03
N ARG A 179 -1.14 -16.26 -21.17
CA ARG A 179 -1.93 -17.08 -20.25
C ARG A 179 -1.31 -17.02 -18.84
N ILE A 180 -2.15 -16.77 -17.83
CA ILE A 180 -1.75 -16.87 -16.42
C ILE A 180 -1.41 -18.34 -16.11
N PRO A 181 -0.17 -18.66 -15.71
CA PRO A 181 0.23 -20.02 -15.43
C PRO A 181 -0.25 -20.48 -14.06
N GLU A 182 -0.81 -21.69 -14.00
CA GLU A 182 -1.15 -22.35 -12.74
C GLU A 182 0.11 -22.66 -11.91
N PRO A 183 0.04 -22.61 -10.56
CA PRO A 183 -1.14 -22.33 -9.75
C PRO A 183 -1.38 -20.83 -9.49
N ALA A 184 -0.56 -19.94 -10.04
CA ALA A 184 -0.61 -18.52 -9.72
C ALA A 184 -1.92 -17.87 -10.15
N ILE A 185 -2.32 -16.83 -9.43
CA ILE A 185 -3.53 -16.06 -9.69
C ILE A 185 -3.14 -14.61 -9.96
N VAL A 186 -3.66 -14.05 -11.03
CA VAL A 186 -3.75 -12.59 -11.24
C VAL A 186 -5.21 -12.22 -11.09
N ASN A 187 -5.50 -11.15 -10.37
CA ASN A 187 -6.86 -10.64 -10.22
C ASN A 187 -7.38 -10.11 -11.56
N MET A 188 -8.17 -10.94 -12.23
CA MET A 188 -8.84 -10.56 -13.48
C MET A 188 -10.14 -9.82 -13.19
N LEU A 189 -10.32 -8.69 -13.88
CA LEU A 189 -11.54 -7.91 -13.87
C LEU A 189 -12.68 -8.77 -14.44
N ASN A 190 -13.75 -8.94 -13.66
CA ASN A 190 -15.01 -9.47 -14.18
C ASN A 190 -15.95 -8.28 -14.44
N LYS A 191 -16.19 -7.96 -15.71
CA LYS A 191 -17.04 -6.83 -16.10
C LYS A 191 -18.49 -6.99 -15.63
N ASP A 192 -18.99 -8.22 -15.59
CA ASP A 192 -20.37 -8.52 -15.20
C ASP A 192 -20.66 -8.24 -13.71
N LEU A 193 -19.61 -8.08 -12.89
CA LEU A 193 -19.74 -7.74 -11.47
C LEU A 193 -19.68 -6.24 -11.18
N ILE A 194 -19.45 -5.41 -12.21
CA ILE A 194 -19.12 -3.97 -12.05
C ILE A 194 -20.12 -3.08 -12.80
N THR A 195 -20.98 -3.65 -13.63
CA THR A 195 -22.06 -2.96 -14.36
C THR A 195 -23.42 -3.33 -13.80
#